data_AF-A0A929B5V4-F1
#
_entry.id   AF-A0A929B5V4-F1
#
_cell.length_a   1.000
_cell.length_b   1.000
_cell.length_c   1.000
_cell.angle_alpha   90.00
_cell.angle_beta   90.00
_cell.angle_gamma   90.00
#
_symmetry.space_group_name_H-M   'P 1'
#
loop_
_entity.id
_entity.type
_entity.pdbx_description
1 polymer ?
#
loop_
_entity_poly.entity_id
_entity_poly.type
_entity_poly.pdbx_seq_one_letter_code
_entity_poly.pdbx_strand_id
1 'polypeptide(L)'
;MALSADENTIVTSSTGAGEVRLWDVSDPEHPRPLGHPLPDGEGMSSVAVNADGSTVVTDSAQLRFWNLNDAVHRICATTQNNLGPEEWSRYIPNQPFDPPCA
;
A
#
# COMPACT_ATOMS: atom_id res chain seq x y z
N MET A 1 6.16 -4.57 -12.00
CA MET A 1 6.82 -3.86 -10.89
C MET A 1 6.87 -2.39 -11.25
N ALA A 2 6.57 -1.52 -10.29
CA ALA A 2 6.63 -0.08 -10.45
C ALA A 2 7.26 0.55 -9.19
N LEU A 3 7.91 1.70 -9.35
CA LEU A 3 8.47 2.53 -8.29
C LEU A 3 7.73 3.87 -8.33
N SER A 4 7.35 4.40 -7.17
CA SER A 4 6.78 5.75 -7.04
C SER A 4 7.84 6.82 -7.35
N ALA A 5 7.43 8.02 -7.77
CA ALA A 5 8.40 9.06 -8.15
C ALA A 5 9.10 9.71 -6.94
N ASP A 6 8.58 9.51 -5.73
CA ASP A 6 9.27 9.85 -4.47
C ASP A 6 10.34 8.81 -4.06
N GLU A 7 10.54 7.77 -4.89
CA GLU A 7 11.51 6.68 -4.73
C GLU A 7 11.38 5.86 -3.44
N ASN A 8 10.32 6.06 -2.67
CA ASN A 8 10.15 5.42 -1.36
C ASN A 8 9.18 4.24 -1.38
N THR A 9 8.43 4.03 -2.47
CA THR A 9 7.45 2.93 -2.55
C THR A 9 7.65 2.08 -3.79
N ILE A 10 7.82 0.77 -3.60
CA ILE A 10 7.79 -0.21 -4.69
C ILE A 10 6.48 -0.99 -4.66
N VAL A 11 5.90 -1.16 -5.84
CA VAL A 11 4.77 -2.07 -6.06
C VAL A 11 5.22 -3.25 -6.90
N THR A 12 5.07 -4.44 -6.33
CA THR A 12 5.34 -5.71 -6.97
C THR A 12 4.04 -6.44 -7.27
N SER A 13 4.02 -7.11 -8.42
CA SER A 13 2.89 -7.91 -8.88
C SER A 13 3.29 -9.38 -8.91
N SER A 14 2.42 -10.26 -8.42
CA SER A 14 2.59 -11.72 -8.56
C SER A 14 1.49 -12.28 -9.46
N THR A 15 1.86 -12.61 -10.70
CA THR A 15 0.95 -13.17 -11.72
C THR A 15 0.31 -14.48 -11.28
N GLY A 16 1.06 -15.33 -10.57
CA GLY A 16 0.59 -16.64 -10.12
C GLY A 16 -0.28 -16.62 -8.86
N ALA A 17 -0.20 -15.55 -8.05
CA ALA A 17 -1.01 -15.40 -6.83
C ALA A 17 -2.21 -14.45 -7.02
N GLY A 18 -2.20 -13.60 -8.06
CA GLY A 18 -3.24 -12.60 -8.28
C GLY A 18 -3.22 -11.47 -7.24
N GLU A 19 -2.05 -11.20 -6.67
CA GLU A 19 -1.86 -10.24 -5.58
C GLU A 19 -0.85 -9.15 -5.97
N VAL A 20 -1.09 -7.97 -5.40
CA VAL A 20 -0.20 -6.80 -5.45
C VAL A 20 0.39 -6.61 -4.07
N ARG A 21 1.71 -6.43 -3.99
CA ARG A 21 2.41 -6.16 -2.74
C ARG A 21 3.12 -4.82 -2.80
N LEU A 22 2.83 -4.00 -1.80
CA LEU A 22 3.44 -2.70 -1.56
C LEU A 22 4.65 -2.87 -0.63
N TRP A 23 5.70 -2.10 -0.90
CA TRP A 23 6.94 -2.09 -0.14
C TRP A 23 7.38 -0.66 0.10
N ASP A 24 7.75 -0.37 1.34
CA ASP A 24 8.52 0.81 1.72
C ASP A 24 9.99 0.51 1.46
N VAL A 25 10.62 1.35 0.66
CA VAL A 25 12.03 1.28 0.27
C VAL A 25 12.79 2.56 0.60
N SER A 26 12.25 3.38 1.52
CA SER A 26 12.91 4.59 2.02
C SER A 26 14.30 4.30 2.62
N ASP A 27 14.50 3.06 3.09
CA ASP A 27 15.82 2.47 3.34
C ASP A 27 16.05 1.32 2.33
N PRO A 28 16.83 1.55 1.25
CA PRO A 28 17.08 0.54 0.22
C PRO A 28 17.79 -0.72 0.72
N GLU A 29 18.52 -0.64 1.85
CA GLU A 29 19.17 -1.81 2.45
C GLU A 29 18.18 -2.66 3.27
N HIS A 30 17.04 -2.09 3.67
CA HIS A 30 16.02 -2.75 4.50
C HIS A 30 14.59 -2.50 3.99
N PRO A 31 14.23 -2.98 2.79
CA PRO A 31 12.88 -2.84 2.26
C PRO A 31 11.85 -3.56 3.16
N ARG A 32 10.73 -2.90 3.44
CA ARG A 32 9.68 -3.42 4.35
C ARG A 32 8.32 -3.53 3.64
N PRO A 33 7.58 -4.64 3.83
CA PRO A 33 6.25 -4.76 3.24
C PRO A 33 5.27 -3.79 3.93
N LEU A 34 4.50 -3.06 3.13
CA LEU A 34 3.43 -2.17 3.58
C LEU A 34 2.10 -2.92 3.63
N GLY A 35 1.64 -3.19 4.85
CA GLY A 35 0.34 -3.83 5.08
C GLY A 35 0.22 -5.25 4.49
N HIS A 36 -1.02 -5.64 4.21
CA HIS A 36 -1.36 -6.94 3.61
C HIS A 36 -1.37 -6.83 2.08
N PRO A 37 -1.09 -7.93 1.34
CA PRO A 37 -1.23 -7.94 -0.11
C PRO A 37 -2.64 -7.52 -0.54
N LEU A 38 -2.72 -6.70 -1.58
CA LEU A 38 -4.00 -6.29 -2.16
C LEU A 38 -4.43 -7.34 -3.19
N PRO A 39 -5.66 -7.88 -3.09
CA PRO A 39 -6.18 -8.83 -4.06
C PRO A 39 -6.56 -8.11 -5.36
N ASP A 40 -6.04 -8.54 -6.50
CA ASP A 40 -6.38 -7.97 -7.81
C ASP A 40 -7.10 -8.97 -8.73
N GLY A 41 -6.69 -10.25 -8.65
CA GLY A 41 -7.21 -11.36 -9.45
C GLY A 41 -6.15 -11.97 -10.37
N GLU A 42 -6.43 -13.15 -10.92
CA GLU A 42 -5.52 -13.82 -11.86
C GLU A 42 -5.44 -13.08 -13.20
N GLY A 43 -4.30 -13.20 -13.89
CA GLY A 43 -4.11 -12.65 -15.24
C GLY A 43 -3.62 -11.19 -15.30
N MET A 44 -2.99 -10.70 -14.24
CA MET A 44 -2.43 -9.34 -14.17
C MET A 44 -1.16 -9.22 -15.02
N SER A 45 -1.07 -8.27 -15.95
CA SER A 45 0.08 -8.14 -16.87
C SER A 45 1.10 -7.08 -16.45
N SER A 46 0.67 -6.07 -15.70
CA SER A 46 1.49 -4.92 -15.31
C SER A 46 0.93 -4.24 -14.05
N VAL A 47 1.69 -3.27 -13.56
CA VAL A 47 1.29 -2.42 -12.44
C VAL A 47 1.99 -1.08 -12.58
N ALA A 48 1.29 0.00 -12.24
CA ALA A 48 1.80 1.37 -12.27
C ALA A 48 1.43 2.10 -10.97
N VAL A 49 2.28 3.04 -10.57
CA VAL A 49 2.06 3.94 -9.42
C VAL A 49 2.17 5.37 -9.92
N ASN A 50 1.32 6.26 -9.44
CA ASN A 50 1.41 7.67 -9.79
C ASN A 50 2.61 8.35 -9.07
N ALA A 51 2.97 9.55 -9.53
CA ALA A 51 4.18 10.23 -9.06
C ALA A 51 4.17 10.52 -7.56
N ASP A 52 3.00 10.84 -6.99
CA ASP A 52 2.83 11.13 -5.56
C ASP A 52 2.66 9.88 -4.68
N GLY A 53 2.74 8.67 -5.27
CA GLY A 53 2.64 7.40 -4.54
C GLY A 53 1.23 7.04 -4.03
N SER A 54 0.23 7.92 -4.17
CA SER A 54 -1.10 7.73 -3.57
C SER A 54 -2.03 6.80 -4.35
N THR A 55 -1.72 6.52 -5.63
CA THR A 55 -2.57 5.71 -6.51
C THR A 55 -1.80 4.57 -7.17
N VAL A 56 -2.32 3.36 -7.03
CA VAL A 56 -1.84 2.16 -7.74
C VAL A 56 -2.87 1.72 -8.77
N VAL A 57 -2.39 1.45 -9.99
CA VAL A 57 -3.20 0.92 -11.10
C VAL A 57 -2.66 -0.44 -11.51
N THR A 58 -3.57 -1.39 -11.66
CA THR A 58 -3.30 -2.74 -12.16
C THR A 58 -4.10 -2.99 -13.44
N ASP A 59 -3.46 -3.60 -14.43
CA ASP A 59 -4.12 -4.17 -15.59
C ASP A 59 -4.24 -5.68 -15.41
N SER A 60 -5.38 -6.09 -14.86
CA SER A 60 -5.87 -7.47 -14.98
C SER A 60 -7.02 -7.51 -15.99
N ALA A 61 -7.86 -8.55 -15.94
CA ALA A 61 -9.08 -8.62 -16.76
C ALA A 61 -10.02 -7.40 -16.54
N GLN A 62 -9.83 -6.65 -15.45
CA GLN A 62 -10.47 -5.36 -15.17
C GLN A 62 -9.40 -4.37 -14.69
N LEU A 63 -9.50 -3.10 -15.11
CA LEU A 63 -8.66 -2.04 -14.54
C LEU A 63 -9.11 -1.75 -13.11
N ARG A 64 -8.22 -1.92 -12.13
CA ARG A 64 -8.49 -1.52 -10.73
C ARG A 64 -7.63 -0.34 -10.33
N PHE A 65 -8.25 0.52 -9.51
CA PHE A 65 -7.63 1.69 -8.92
C PHE A 65 -7.66 1.56 -7.41
N TRP A 66 -6.50 1.75 -6.79
CA TRP A 66 -6.35 1.79 -5.34
C TRP A 66 -5.90 3.18 -4.94
N ASN A 67 -6.76 3.92 -4.25
CA ASN A 67 -6.42 5.20 -3.63
C ASN A 67 -6.01 4.95 -2.16
N LEU A 68 -4.74 5.18 -1.86
CA LEU A 68 -4.18 4.98 -0.51
C LEU A 68 -4.64 6.07 0.47
N ASN A 69 -4.90 7.29 0.00
CA ASN A 69 -5.45 8.36 0.84
C ASN A 69 -6.86 8.02 1.32
N ASP A 70 -7.69 7.39 0.47
CA ASP A 70 -9.02 6.91 0.87
C ASP A 70 -8.94 5.79 1.92
N ALA A 71 -7.85 5.03 1.95
CA ALA A 71 -7.62 4.03 3.00
C ALA A 71 -7.35 4.72 4.35
N VAL A 72 -6.49 5.75 4.37
CA VAL A 72 -6.19 6.54 5.58
C VAL A 72 -7.46 7.21 6.13
N HIS A 73 -8.26 7.86 5.27
CA HIS A 73 -9.51 8.48 5.68
C HIS A 73 -10.52 7.47 6.26
N ARG A 74 -10.61 6.26 5.68
CA ARG A 74 -11.48 5.20 6.21
C ARG A 74 -10.98 4.65 7.54
N ILE A 75 -9.67 4.50 7.73
CA ILE A 75 -9.09 4.12 9.01
C ILE A 75 -9.47 5.17 10.07
N CYS A 76 -9.38 6.46 9.75
CA CYS A 76 -9.81 7.51 10.67
C CYS A 76 -11.28 7.47 11.04
N ALA A 77 -12.16 7.37 10.04
CA ALA A 77 -13.59 7.34 10.27
C ALA A 77 -14.01 6.10 11.09
N THR A 78 -13.35 4.96 10.85
CA THR A 78 -13.69 3.68 11.51
C THR A 78 -13.11 3.58 12.92
N THR A 79 -11.89 4.09 13.13
CA THR A 79 -11.21 4.06 14.44
C THR A 79 -11.70 5.19 15.37
N GLN A 80 -12.59 6.07 14.90
CA GLN A 80 -13.11 7.21 15.66
C GLN A 80 -12.00 8.05 16.30
N ASN A 81 -10.90 8.28 15.56
CA ASN A 81 -9.74 9.04 16.04
C ASN A 81 -8.95 8.37 17.18
N ASN A 82 -9.12 7.07 17.41
CA ASN A 82 -8.56 6.38 18.57
C ASN A 82 -7.44 5.38 18.26
N LEU A 83 -6.89 5.34 17.04
CA LEU A 83 -5.78 4.43 16.69
C LEU A 83 -4.47 4.88 17.36
N GLY A 84 -4.29 4.53 18.63
CA GLY A 84 -3.13 4.89 19.43
C GLY A 84 -1.87 4.06 19.09
N PRO A 85 -0.70 4.42 19.65
CA PRO A 85 0.58 3.72 19.38
C PRO A 85 0.56 2.22 19.65
N GLU A 86 -0.18 1.77 20.69
CA GLU A 86 -0.29 0.35 21.03
C GLU A 86 -1.09 -0.44 19.97
N GLU A 87 -2.21 0.11 19.51
CA GLU A 87 -3.03 -0.50 18.45
C GLU A 87 -2.32 -0.43 17.10
N TRP A 88 -1.61 0.66 16.83
CA TRP A 88 -0.73 0.79 15.66
C TRP A 88 0.31 -0.33 15.62
N SER A 89 1.02 -0.57 16.72
CA SER A 89 2.01 -1.67 16.79
C SER A 89 1.37 -3.05 16.58
N ARG A 90 0.12 -3.23 17.01
CA ARG A 90 -0.62 -4.49 16.84
C ARG A 90 -1.08 -4.73 15.40
N TYR A 91 -1.54 -3.69 14.70
CA TYR A 91 -2.15 -3.83 13.37
C TYR A 91 -1.21 -3.42 12.22
N ILE A 92 -0.19 -2.61 12.50
CA ILE A 92 0.75 -2.03 11.53
C ILE A 92 2.20 -2.10 12.09
N PRO A 93 2.74 -3.29 12.40
CA PRO A 93 4.02 -3.45 13.11
C PRO A 93 5.26 -2.99 12.33
N ASN A 94 5.16 -2.85 10.99
CA ASN A 94 6.31 -2.57 10.11
C ASN A 94 6.42 -1.11 9.67
N GLN A 95 5.59 -0.22 10.22
CA GLN A 95 5.59 1.21 9.90
C GLN A 95 5.86 2.04 11.15
N PRO A 96 6.63 3.14 11.02
CA PRO A 96 6.72 4.14 12.08
C PRO A 96 5.32 4.66 12.42
N PHE A 97 5.13 5.07 13.67
CA PHE A 97 3.85 5.61 14.09
C PHE A 97 3.54 6.90 13.33
N ASP A 98 2.47 6.88 12.53
CA ASP A 98 1.95 8.03 11.80
C ASP A 98 0.44 8.14 12.07
N PRO A 99 0.00 9.09 12.93
CA PRO A 99 -1.39 9.19 13.32
C PRO A 99 -2.26 9.53 12.09
N PRO A 100 -3.20 8.65 11.70
CA PRO A 100 -3.88 8.79 10.41
C PRO A 100 -4.80 10.02 10.34
N CYS A 101 -5.12 10.64 11.47
CA CYS A 101 -6.16 11.66 11.63
C CYS A 101 -5.62 13.02 12.11
N ALA A 102 -4.32 13.26 11.93
CA ALA A 102 -3.64 14.50 12.27
C ALA A 102 -3.87 15.61 11.24
#